data_AF-A0A124IGE4-F1
#
_entry.id   AF-A0A124IGE4-F1
#
_cell.length_a   1.000
_cell.length_b   1.000
_cell.length_c   1.000
_cell.angle_alpha   90.00
_cell.angle_beta   90.00
_cell.angle_gamma   90.00
#
_symmetry.space_group_name_H-M   'P 1'
#
loop_
_entity.id
_entity.type
_entity.pdbx_description
1 polymer ?
#
loop_
_entity_poly.entity_id
_entity_poly.type
_entity_poly.pdbx_seq_one_letter_code
_entity_poly.pdbx_strand_id
1 'polypeptide(L)'
;MKEFTGQELQMRVHSILAVSCAALALSSCGPSFDGPQTDDIDQFLEMELPEGIDAQDIEIQAAQNVGDEIEPVFRTRSKLSLVLEEDYAERVDTIDDRPVIKITKNKGTELPAVLFTRSEPIGDDDWKIENERLEWKLVKGSPVSLYDDPILEGSEEEKTAREAAKNKAAEEEREQKAKFAAAQKAFVGNWKASQPLMNYGSVYSRGGTQIGISFDLGPNSDGFGKGTGRVYDFNKPSVRAQSDVTYTVNENGSLATVTFLSRARNDDLPWYITEGTNFSLNSEGNVSIGGSRRWTIKMSK
;
A
#
# COMPACT_ATOMS: atom_id res chain seq x y z
N MET A 1 26.84 30.86 5.60
CA MET A 1 27.32 31.77 6.66
C MET A 1 26.68 33.13 6.42
N LYS A 2 25.51 33.35 7.03
CA LYS A 2 24.80 34.62 7.10
C LYS A 2 24.13 34.62 8.48
N GLU A 3 24.57 35.54 9.33
CA GLU A 3 24.07 35.74 10.67
C GLU A 3 22.64 36.30 10.62
N PHE A 4 21.76 35.77 11.46
CA PHE A 4 20.51 36.43 11.82
C PHE A 4 20.51 36.62 13.34
N THR A 5 20.72 37.86 13.74
CA THR A 5 20.62 38.36 15.10
C THR A 5 19.21 38.82 15.41
N GLY A 6 18.67 38.34 16.54
CA GLY A 6 18.14 39.22 17.59
C GLY A 6 16.71 39.77 17.48
N GLN A 7 15.88 39.27 18.41
CA GLN A 7 14.91 39.99 19.27
C GLN A 7 13.70 40.72 18.66
N GLU A 8 12.50 40.28 19.06
CA GLU A 8 11.46 41.03 19.83
C GLU A 8 10.21 40.14 19.92
N LEU A 9 9.80 39.59 21.07
CA LEU A 9 9.04 40.22 22.16
C LEU A 9 7.86 41.07 21.63
N GLN A 10 6.67 40.47 21.52
CA GLN A 10 5.45 40.88 22.25
C GLN A 10 4.14 40.39 21.60
N MET A 11 3.19 40.13 22.50
CA MET A 11 1.74 40.13 22.30
C MET A 11 1.12 39.01 21.45
N ARG A 12 0.72 37.95 22.16
CA ARG A 12 -0.57 37.29 21.93
C ARG A 12 -1.69 38.33 22.08
N VAL A 13 -2.02 39.02 20.99
CA VAL A 13 -3.22 39.86 20.93
C VAL A 13 -4.42 38.93 20.81
N HIS A 14 -5.21 38.93 21.87
CA HIS A 14 -6.56 38.41 21.89
C HIS A 14 -7.39 39.26 20.92
N SER A 15 -7.75 38.70 19.77
CA SER A 15 -8.75 39.28 18.88
C SER A 15 -10.05 38.47 19.00
N ILE A 16 -10.62 38.45 20.22
CA ILE A 16 -12.05 38.20 20.41
C ILE A 16 -12.69 39.58 20.31
N LEU A 17 -13.02 39.97 19.08
CA LEU A 17 -13.79 41.17 18.84
C LEU A 17 -15.25 40.83 19.15
N ALA A 18 -15.62 41.16 20.38
CA ALA A 18 -16.98 41.23 20.85
C ALA A 18 -17.80 42.12 19.90
N VAL A 19 -18.70 41.50 19.13
CA VAL A 19 -19.90 42.16 18.63
C VAL A 19 -21.04 41.66 19.50
N SER A 20 -21.22 42.38 20.59
CA SER A 20 -22.34 42.23 21.51
C SER A 20 -23.51 43.10 21.02
N CYS A 21 -24.71 42.69 21.43
CA CYS A 21 -25.92 43.49 21.54
C CYS A 21 -26.64 43.91 20.24
N ALA A 22 -27.59 43.08 19.80
CA ALA A 22 -29.02 43.44 19.84
C ALA A 22 -29.90 42.35 19.19
N ALA A 23 -30.24 41.29 19.94
CA ALA A 23 -31.34 40.38 19.59
C ALA A 23 -32.03 39.74 20.82
N LEU A 24 -31.94 40.40 21.99
CA LEU A 24 -32.66 39.97 23.21
C LEU A 24 -33.91 40.85 23.38
N ALA A 25 -35.05 40.43 22.84
CA ALA A 25 -36.41 40.74 23.36
C ALA A 25 -37.54 40.19 22.47
N LEU A 26 -37.45 38.95 22.00
CA LEU A 26 -38.65 38.18 21.63
C LEU A 26 -38.74 36.93 22.53
N SER A 27 -38.64 37.15 23.85
CA SER A 27 -39.05 36.17 24.84
C SER A 27 -40.56 36.06 24.81
N SER A 28 -41.02 35.18 23.92
CA SER A 28 -42.30 34.50 23.95
C SER A 28 -42.68 34.15 25.39
N CYS A 29 -43.75 34.76 25.91
CA CYS A 29 -44.52 34.22 27.04
C CYS A 29 -45.22 32.93 26.57
N GLY A 30 -44.44 31.87 26.37
CA GLY A 30 -44.94 30.51 26.32
C GLY A 30 -44.98 29.95 27.75
N PRO A 31 -45.85 28.96 28.04
CA PRO A 31 -45.75 28.18 29.27
C PRO A 31 -44.31 27.67 29.44
N SER A 32 -43.83 27.63 30.68
CA SER A 32 -42.53 27.03 31.02
C SER A 32 -42.43 25.68 30.33
N PHE A 33 -41.40 25.53 29.51
CA PHE A 33 -41.15 24.29 28.80
C PHE A 33 -40.46 23.32 29.78
N ASP A 34 -41.19 22.29 30.22
CA ASP A 34 -40.72 21.28 31.17
C ASP A 34 -39.85 20.18 30.50
N GLY A 35 -39.26 20.45 29.33
CA GLY A 35 -38.36 19.52 28.65
C GLY A 35 -36.88 19.87 28.79
N PRO A 36 -35.98 19.14 28.09
CA PRO A 36 -34.54 19.38 28.18
C PRO A 36 -34.20 20.79 27.69
N GLN A 37 -33.34 21.46 28.43
CA GLN A 37 -32.84 22.78 28.07
C GLN A 37 -31.77 22.67 26.97
N THR A 38 -31.43 23.81 26.37
CA THR A 38 -30.38 23.85 25.34
C THR A 38 -29.06 23.28 25.83
N ASP A 39 -28.68 23.58 27.09
CA ASP A 39 -27.43 23.13 27.69
C ASP A 39 -27.37 21.59 27.81
N ASP A 40 -28.51 20.93 28.09
CA ASP A 40 -28.60 19.47 28.13
C ASP A 40 -28.35 18.85 26.74
N ILE A 41 -28.89 19.50 25.69
CA ILE A 41 -28.72 19.07 24.29
C ILE A 41 -27.28 19.31 23.82
N ASP A 42 -26.66 20.41 24.25
CA ASP A 42 -25.27 20.76 23.94
C ASP A 42 -24.30 19.71 24.47
N GLN A 43 -24.39 19.40 25.78
CA GLN A 43 -23.58 18.38 26.42
C GLN A 43 -23.76 16.99 25.77
N PHE A 44 -24.99 16.66 25.37
CA PHE A 44 -25.27 15.43 24.64
C PHE A 44 -24.54 15.39 23.28
N LEU A 45 -24.55 16.50 22.54
CA LEU A 45 -23.93 16.60 21.23
C LEU A 45 -22.40 16.52 21.29
N GLU A 46 -21.77 17.05 22.34
CA GLU A 46 -20.30 16.91 22.55
C GLU A 46 -19.84 15.44 22.56
N MET A 47 -20.70 14.51 22.99
CA MET A 47 -20.38 13.08 23.06
C MET A 47 -20.71 12.30 21.78
N GLU A 48 -21.67 12.78 20.99
CA GLU A 48 -22.24 12.05 19.85
C GLU A 48 -21.71 12.54 18.50
N LEU A 49 -21.22 13.78 18.42
CA LEU A 49 -20.68 14.33 17.18
C LEU A 49 -19.33 13.70 16.83
N PRO A 50 -19.06 13.46 15.53
CA PRO A 50 -17.74 13.03 15.09
C PRO A 50 -16.67 14.06 15.47
N GLU A 51 -15.44 13.58 15.73
CA GLU A 51 -14.28 14.45 15.95
C GLU A 51 -14.14 15.51 14.84
N GLY A 52 -13.82 16.75 15.24
CA GLY A 52 -13.66 17.88 14.33
C GLY A 52 -14.95 18.60 13.95
N ILE A 53 -16.08 18.29 14.58
CA ILE A 53 -17.37 18.99 14.40
C ILE A 53 -17.90 19.43 15.77
N ASP A 54 -18.21 20.72 15.89
CA ASP A 54 -18.82 21.33 17.05
C ASP A 54 -20.27 21.75 16.76
N ALA A 55 -21.16 21.72 17.76
CA ALA A 55 -22.53 22.21 17.63
C ALA A 55 -22.65 23.64 18.17
N GLN A 56 -23.25 24.53 17.39
CA GLN A 56 -23.46 25.93 17.76
C GLN A 56 -24.89 26.35 17.42
N ASP A 57 -25.32 27.47 18.01
CA ASP A 57 -26.62 28.10 17.74
C ASP A 57 -27.81 27.14 17.87
N ILE A 58 -27.83 26.33 18.94
CA ILE A 58 -28.89 25.36 19.20
C ILE A 58 -30.19 26.10 19.57
N GLU A 59 -31.21 25.96 18.73
CA GLU A 59 -32.53 26.56 18.88
C GLU A 59 -33.61 25.48 18.88
N ILE A 60 -34.26 25.28 20.03
CA ILE A 60 -35.41 24.37 20.16
C ILE A 60 -36.60 24.96 19.40
N GLN A 61 -36.99 24.31 18.29
CA GLN A 61 -38.10 24.77 17.44
C GLN A 61 -39.46 24.26 17.93
N ALA A 62 -39.48 23.02 18.42
CA ALA A 62 -40.69 22.35 18.89
C ALA A 62 -40.32 21.25 19.86
N ALA A 63 -41.20 21.02 20.83
CA ALA A 63 -41.11 19.90 21.72
C ALA A 63 -42.51 19.39 22.06
N GLN A 64 -42.63 18.07 22.19
CA GLN A 64 -43.91 17.39 22.41
C GLN A 64 -43.72 16.27 23.42
N ASN A 65 -44.53 16.25 24.49
CA ASN A 65 -44.66 15.06 25.33
C ASN A 65 -45.42 13.97 24.55
N VAL A 66 -44.75 12.86 24.29
CA VAL A 66 -45.28 11.65 23.66
C VAL A 66 -45.42 10.48 24.65
N GLY A 67 -45.01 10.68 25.90
CA GLY A 67 -45.24 9.78 27.03
C GLY A 67 -46.58 10.06 27.71
N ASP A 68 -46.70 9.67 28.97
CA ASP A 68 -47.86 9.99 29.80
C ASP A 68 -47.52 11.03 30.88
N GLU A 69 -48.46 11.31 31.79
CA GLU A 69 -48.27 12.30 32.87
C GLU A 69 -47.33 11.81 33.97
N ILE A 70 -47.09 10.50 34.09
CA ILE A 70 -46.28 9.87 35.13
C ILE A 70 -44.85 9.60 34.63
N GLU A 71 -44.75 9.10 33.40
CA GLU A 71 -43.50 8.81 32.69
C GLU A 71 -43.46 9.69 31.42
N PRO A 72 -43.17 11.00 31.57
CA PRO A 72 -43.14 11.89 30.42
C PRO A 72 -41.94 11.56 29.53
N VAL A 73 -42.20 11.56 28.23
CA VAL A 73 -41.18 11.33 27.19
C VAL A 73 -41.30 12.48 26.22
N PHE A 74 -40.26 13.29 26.10
CA PHE A 74 -40.27 14.44 25.19
C PHE A 74 -39.60 14.10 23.88
N ARG A 75 -40.23 14.47 22.78
CA ARG A 75 -39.61 14.54 21.46
C ARG A 75 -39.35 15.99 21.11
N THR A 76 -38.09 16.31 20.87
CA THR A 76 -37.65 17.67 20.60
C THR A 76 -37.06 17.76 19.20
N ARG A 77 -37.44 18.81 18.48
CA ARG A 77 -36.83 19.19 17.21
C ARG A 77 -36.04 20.47 17.43
N SER A 78 -34.72 20.38 17.28
CA SER A 78 -33.81 21.50 17.39
C SER A 78 -33.19 21.83 16.04
N LYS A 79 -33.04 23.12 15.76
CA LYS A 79 -32.21 23.61 14.67
C LYS A 79 -30.86 23.98 15.26
N LEU A 80 -29.77 23.63 14.58
CA LEU A 80 -28.42 23.95 15.04
C LEU A 80 -27.49 24.18 13.84
N SER A 81 -26.33 24.77 14.09
CA SER A 81 -25.23 24.94 13.15
C SER A 81 -24.08 24.02 13.56
N LEU A 82 -23.69 23.08 12.70
CA LEU A 82 -22.50 22.27 12.92
C LEU A 82 -21.29 23.00 12.33
N VAL A 83 -20.27 23.28 13.13
CA VAL A 83 -19.08 24.02 12.73
C VAL A 83 -17.88 23.10 12.66
N LEU A 84 -17.17 23.11 11.53
CA LEU A 84 -15.94 22.32 11.39
C LEU A 84 -14.81 22.95 12.20
N GLU A 85 -14.24 22.20 13.15
CA GLU A 85 -13.16 22.68 14.01
C GLU A 85 -11.78 22.66 13.33
N GLU A 86 -11.66 21.94 12.22
CA GLU A 86 -10.48 21.86 11.37
C GLU A 86 -10.85 21.72 9.89
N ASP A 87 -9.85 21.77 9.02
CA ASP A 87 -10.06 21.51 7.59
C ASP A 87 -10.44 20.03 7.38
N TYR A 88 -11.34 19.79 6.44
CA TYR A 88 -11.69 18.45 5.98
C TYR A 88 -11.05 18.19 4.62
N ALA A 89 -10.54 16.98 4.44
CA ALA A 89 -9.84 16.60 3.23
C ALA A 89 -10.21 15.18 2.77
N GLU A 90 -10.06 14.94 1.47
CA GLU A 90 -10.13 13.61 0.86
C GLU A 90 -8.74 13.19 0.39
N ARG A 91 -8.37 11.92 0.61
CA ARG A 91 -7.16 11.34 0.00
C ARG A 91 -7.37 11.18 -1.51
N VAL A 92 -6.45 11.75 -2.29
CA VAL A 92 -6.49 11.70 -3.76
C VAL A 92 -5.35 10.88 -4.37
N ASP A 93 -4.21 10.74 -3.66
CA ASP A 93 -3.05 9.99 -4.13
C ASP A 93 -2.17 9.54 -2.94
N THR A 94 -1.03 8.91 -3.23
CA THR A 94 -0.01 8.49 -2.26
C THR A 94 1.40 8.65 -2.85
N ILE A 95 2.33 9.21 -2.08
CA ILE A 95 3.74 9.34 -2.48
C ILE A 95 4.60 8.81 -1.34
N ASP A 96 5.41 7.76 -1.60
CA ASP A 96 6.25 7.11 -0.58
C ASP A 96 5.48 6.83 0.72
N ASP A 97 4.32 6.18 0.60
CA ASP A 97 3.38 5.84 1.68
C ASP A 97 2.70 7.02 2.40
N ARG A 98 3.07 8.27 2.09
CA ARG A 98 2.39 9.48 2.61
C ARG A 98 1.13 9.79 1.80
N PRO A 99 -0.02 10.06 2.44
CA PRO A 99 -1.25 10.39 1.71
C PRO A 99 -1.16 11.80 1.11
N VAL A 100 -1.51 11.92 -0.18
CA VAL A 100 -1.77 13.23 -0.78
C VAL A 100 -3.25 13.54 -0.59
N ILE A 101 -3.55 14.65 0.08
CA ILE A 101 -4.91 15.03 0.47
C ILE A 101 -5.33 16.33 -0.22
N LYS A 102 -6.62 16.43 -0.51
CA LYS A 102 -7.26 17.63 -1.07
C LYS A 102 -8.27 18.17 -0.08
N ILE A 103 -8.11 19.43 0.33
CA ILE A 103 -9.08 20.11 1.20
C ILE A 103 -10.42 20.23 0.46
N THR A 104 -11.48 19.69 1.06
CA THR A 104 -12.85 19.73 0.55
C THR A 104 -13.68 20.81 1.25
N LYS A 105 -13.40 21.07 2.53
CA LYS A 105 -14.01 22.12 3.35
C LYS A 105 -12.98 22.69 4.31
N ASN A 106 -13.10 23.98 4.58
CA ASN A 106 -12.20 24.67 5.49
C ASN A 106 -12.76 24.67 6.92
N LYS A 107 -11.88 24.78 7.91
CA LYS A 107 -12.19 25.11 9.29
C LYS A 107 -13.13 26.32 9.36
N GLY A 108 -14.08 26.27 10.30
CA GLY A 108 -15.09 27.30 10.51
C GLY A 108 -16.24 27.26 9.49
N THR A 109 -16.29 26.25 8.60
CA THR A 109 -17.46 26.08 7.74
C THR A 109 -18.66 25.68 8.61
N GLU A 110 -19.72 26.49 8.56
CA GLU A 110 -21.02 26.19 9.16
C GLU A 110 -21.86 25.27 8.26
N LEU A 111 -22.48 24.27 8.87
CA LEU A 111 -23.33 23.29 8.22
C LEU A 111 -24.69 23.29 8.94
N PRO A 112 -25.77 23.76 8.28
CA PRO A 112 -27.08 23.75 8.90
C PRO A 112 -27.53 22.32 9.16
N ALA A 113 -28.01 22.05 10.37
CA ALA A 113 -28.48 20.75 10.80
C ALA A 113 -29.80 20.84 11.56
N VAL A 114 -30.52 19.72 11.56
CA VAL A 114 -31.75 19.53 12.35
C VAL A 114 -31.58 18.27 13.18
N LEU A 115 -31.68 18.43 14.49
CA LEU A 115 -31.61 17.34 15.45
C LEU A 115 -33.01 16.99 15.94
N PHE A 116 -33.31 15.70 15.97
CA PHE A 116 -34.47 15.12 16.63
C PHE A 116 -33.97 14.28 17.79
N THR A 117 -34.33 14.67 19.01
CA THR A 117 -34.01 13.92 20.23
C THR A 117 -35.26 13.37 20.87
N ARG A 118 -35.06 12.28 21.62
CA ARG A 118 -36.01 11.76 22.59
C ARG A 118 -35.39 11.91 23.97
N SER A 119 -36.13 12.47 24.92
CA SER A 119 -35.63 12.68 26.27
C SER A 119 -36.60 12.25 27.36
N GLU A 120 -36.03 11.74 28.46
CA GLU A 120 -36.75 11.21 29.63
C GLU A 120 -36.10 11.79 30.89
N PRO A 121 -36.85 12.33 31.86
CA PRO A 121 -36.25 12.88 33.06
C PRO A 121 -35.66 11.76 33.94
N ILE A 122 -34.45 11.97 34.46
CA ILE A 122 -33.75 11.07 35.41
C ILE A 122 -33.55 11.81 36.75
N GLY A 123 -34.56 12.53 37.22
CA GLY A 123 -34.48 13.31 38.45
C GLY A 123 -35.14 14.67 38.30
N ASP A 124 -34.83 15.57 39.23
CA ASP A 124 -35.43 16.90 39.25
C ASP A 124 -34.84 17.82 38.17
N ASP A 125 -33.55 17.66 37.82
CA ASP A 125 -32.83 18.51 36.88
C ASP A 125 -32.02 17.73 35.80
N ASP A 126 -32.04 16.40 35.83
CA ASP A 126 -31.24 15.57 34.92
C ASP A 126 -32.10 14.95 33.82
N TRP A 127 -31.58 14.95 32.58
CA TRP A 127 -32.25 14.37 31.42
C TRP A 127 -31.45 13.24 30.81
N LYS A 128 -32.13 12.11 30.53
CA LYS A 128 -31.67 11.13 29.56
C LYS A 128 -31.98 11.67 28.19
N ILE A 129 -30.97 11.90 27.34
CA ILE A 129 -31.19 12.31 25.95
C ILE A 129 -30.67 11.21 25.03
N GLU A 130 -31.49 10.86 24.05
CA GLU A 130 -31.16 9.92 22.98
C GLU A 130 -31.34 10.59 21.62
N ASN A 131 -30.39 10.39 20.72
CA ASN A 131 -30.48 10.87 19.33
C ASN A 131 -31.46 9.97 18.57
N GLU A 132 -32.62 10.50 18.18
CA GLU A 132 -33.49 9.79 17.25
C GLU A 132 -32.98 9.95 15.81
N ARG A 133 -32.55 11.18 15.45
CA ARG A 133 -32.09 11.51 14.10
C ARG A 133 -31.37 12.85 14.05
N LEU A 134 -30.18 12.87 13.45
CA LEU A 134 -29.47 14.10 13.07
C LEU A 134 -29.44 14.24 11.55
N GLU A 135 -30.08 15.27 11.02
CA GLU A 135 -30.13 15.58 9.59
C GLU A 135 -29.19 16.73 9.24
N TRP A 136 -28.17 16.46 8.44
CA TRP A 136 -27.25 17.48 7.92
C TRP A 136 -26.69 17.05 6.56
N LYS A 137 -26.13 18.02 5.82
CA LYS A 137 -25.48 17.71 4.55
C LYS A 137 -24.09 17.14 4.82
N LEU A 138 -23.94 15.83 4.62
CA LEU A 138 -22.68 15.13 4.78
C LEU A 138 -21.53 15.86 4.06
N VAL A 139 -20.49 16.20 4.82
CA VAL A 139 -19.23 16.70 4.28
C VAL A 139 -18.41 15.53 3.78
N LYS A 140 -17.85 15.72 2.59
CA LYS A 140 -16.96 14.76 1.96
C LYS A 140 -15.57 14.82 2.59
N GLY A 141 -15.00 13.65 2.88
CA GLY A 141 -13.67 13.53 3.47
C GLY A 141 -13.69 13.35 4.98
N SER A 142 -12.53 13.59 5.58
CA SER A 142 -12.25 13.42 7.01
C SER A 142 -11.44 14.61 7.53
N PRO A 143 -11.45 14.88 8.84
CA PRO A 143 -10.59 15.91 9.44
C PRO A 143 -9.12 15.68 9.08
N VAL A 144 -8.36 16.75 8.83
CA VAL A 144 -6.94 16.67 8.43
C VAL A 144 -6.10 15.94 9.48
N SER A 145 -6.43 16.09 10.77
CA SER A 145 -5.79 15.39 11.90
C SER A 145 -5.79 13.87 11.81
N LEU A 146 -6.73 13.26 11.06
CA LEU A 146 -6.80 11.80 10.88
C LEU A 146 -5.80 11.28 9.84
N TYR A 147 -5.15 12.15 9.09
CA TYR A 147 -4.11 11.76 8.14
C TYR A 147 -2.75 11.91 8.79
N ASP A 148 -1.98 10.83 8.80
CA ASP A 148 -0.62 10.81 9.35
C ASP A 148 0.35 11.41 8.32
N ASP A 149 1.03 12.51 8.69
CA ASP A 149 1.99 13.26 7.86
C ASP A 149 1.53 13.51 6.39
N PRO A 150 0.39 14.20 6.18
CA PRO A 150 -0.20 14.34 4.85
C PRO A 150 0.51 15.40 4.01
N ILE A 151 0.48 15.18 2.69
CA ILE A 151 0.93 16.14 1.68
C ILE A 151 -0.29 16.82 1.06
N LEU A 152 -0.34 18.15 1.08
CA LEU A 152 -1.44 18.90 0.47
C LEU A 152 -1.35 18.90 -1.06
N GLU A 153 -2.45 18.59 -1.75
CA GLU A 153 -2.58 18.68 -3.21
C GLU A 153 -2.27 20.11 -3.69
N GLY A 154 -1.39 20.23 -4.68
CA GLY A 154 -0.92 21.47 -5.27
C GLY A 154 0.22 22.16 -4.50
N SER A 155 0.68 21.61 -3.38
CA SER A 155 1.76 22.20 -2.57
C SER A 155 3.14 22.04 -3.22
N GLU A 156 4.10 22.88 -2.83
CA GLU A 156 5.51 22.71 -3.22
C GLU A 156 6.14 21.44 -2.63
N GLU A 157 5.63 21.00 -1.47
CA GLU A 157 6.00 19.73 -0.88
C GLU A 157 5.59 18.55 -1.78
N GLU A 158 4.38 18.58 -2.33
CA GLU A 158 3.92 17.55 -3.29
C GLU A 158 4.85 17.46 -4.49
N LYS A 159 5.20 18.61 -5.10
CA LYS A 159 6.11 18.64 -6.25
C LYS A 159 7.47 18.04 -5.92
N THR A 160 8.04 18.45 -4.78
CA THR A 160 9.34 17.96 -4.31
C THR A 160 9.30 16.45 -4.02
N ALA A 161 8.25 15.98 -3.34
CA ALA A 161 8.07 14.57 -3.03
C ALA A 161 7.90 13.72 -4.30
N ARG A 162 7.12 14.19 -5.29
CA ARG A 162 6.96 13.50 -6.58
C ARG A 162 8.28 13.41 -7.34
N GLU A 163 9.07 14.47 -7.37
CA GLU A 163 10.38 14.45 -8.02
C GLU A 163 11.36 13.51 -7.30
N ALA A 164 11.38 13.52 -5.97
CA ALA A 164 12.19 12.61 -5.17
C ALA A 164 11.81 11.13 -5.41
N ALA A 165 10.52 10.80 -5.37
CA ALA A 165 10.01 9.47 -5.64
C ALA A 165 10.37 8.98 -7.05
N LYS A 166 10.24 9.87 -8.05
CA LYS A 166 10.63 9.57 -9.43
C LYS A 166 12.13 9.28 -9.56
N ASN A 167 12.97 10.08 -8.91
CA ASN A 167 14.43 9.88 -8.92
C ASN A 167 14.83 8.58 -8.21
N LYS A 168 14.19 8.27 -7.08
CA LYS A 168 14.39 7.02 -6.35
C LYS A 168 14.00 5.81 -7.19
N ALA A 169 12.82 5.82 -7.82
CA ALA A 169 12.38 4.76 -8.70
C ALA A 169 13.32 4.55 -9.90
N ALA A 170 13.81 5.64 -10.50
CA ALA A 170 14.78 5.57 -11.60
C ALA A 170 16.13 4.99 -11.15
N GLU A 171 16.58 5.28 -9.93
CA GLU A 171 17.82 4.71 -9.39
C GLU A 171 17.66 3.24 -9.02
N GLU A 172 16.55 2.86 -8.40
CA GLU A 172 16.22 1.46 -8.12
C GLU A 172 16.14 0.63 -9.42
N GLU A 173 15.53 1.16 -10.48
CA GLU A 173 15.48 0.53 -11.79
C GLU A 173 16.90 0.33 -12.37
N ARG A 174 17.78 1.35 -12.26
CA ARG A 174 19.18 1.25 -12.70
C ARG A 174 19.94 0.19 -11.92
N GLU A 175 19.79 0.15 -10.60
CA GLU A 175 20.42 -0.85 -9.75
C GLU A 175 19.94 -2.26 -10.11
N GLN A 176 18.63 -2.45 -10.28
CA GLN A 176 18.06 -3.74 -10.68
C GLN A 176 18.57 -4.16 -12.05
N LYS A 177 18.61 -3.25 -13.03
CA LYS A 177 19.17 -3.52 -14.36
C LYS A 177 20.65 -3.88 -14.30
N ALA A 178 21.43 -3.20 -13.46
CA ALA A 178 22.85 -3.52 -13.25
C ALA A 178 23.04 -4.89 -12.59
N LYS A 179 22.26 -5.22 -11.56
CA LYS A 179 22.25 -6.53 -10.89
C LYS A 179 21.88 -7.65 -11.87
N PHE A 180 20.84 -7.44 -12.67
CA PHE A 180 20.41 -8.37 -13.71
C PHE A 180 21.49 -8.56 -14.79
N ALA A 181 22.10 -7.48 -15.29
CA ALA A 181 23.20 -7.56 -16.26
C ALA A 181 24.44 -8.28 -15.70
N ALA A 182 24.77 -8.08 -14.42
CA ALA A 182 25.84 -8.79 -13.75
C ALA A 182 25.53 -10.29 -13.62
N ALA A 183 24.29 -10.64 -13.25
CA ALA A 183 23.83 -12.01 -13.20
C ALA A 183 23.90 -12.70 -14.58
N GLN A 184 23.47 -12.03 -15.65
CA GLN A 184 23.61 -12.55 -17.01
C GLN A 184 25.07 -12.87 -17.38
N LYS A 185 26.01 -11.97 -17.05
CA LYS A 185 27.44 -12.20 -17.28
C LYS A 185 27.98 -13.39 -16.49
N ALA A 186 27.41 -13.70 -15.32
CA ALA A 186 27.84 -14.84 -14.51
C ALA A 186 27.64 -16.18 -15.24
N PHE A 187 26.58 -16.32 -16.04
CA PHE A 187 26.29 -17.54 -16.79
C PHE A 187 27.12 -17.70 -18.07
N VAL A 188 27.66 -16.63 -18.64
CA VAL A 188 28.51 -16.67 -19.86
C VAL A 188 29.79 -17.44 -19.59
N GLY A 189 30.12 -18.44 -20.40
CA GLY A 189 31.37 -19.19 -20.35
C GLY A 189 31.19 -20.70 -20.42
N ASN A 190 32.27 -21.41 -20.12
CA ASN A 190 32.35 -22.87 -20.25
C ASN A 190 32.03 -23.56 -18.93
N TRP A 191 30.80 -24.01 -18.78
CA TRP A 191 30.39 -24.88 -17.67
C TRP A 191 30.66 -26.33 -18.03
N LYS A 192 31.37 -27.06 -17.18
CA LYS A 192 31.62 -28.50 -17.35
C LYS A 192 31.20 -29.25 -16.11
N ALA A 193 30.66 -30.45 -16.28
CA ALA A 193 30.32 -31.31 -15.16
C ALA A 193 31.55 -31.58 -14.28
N SER A 194 31.44 -31.27 -13.00
CA SER A 194 32.43 -31.65 -11.97
C SER A 194 32.11 -33.00 -11.34
N GLN A 195 30.88 -33.49 -11.54
CA GLN A 195 30.41 -34.80 -11.11
C GLN A 195 29.55 -35.44 -12.21
N PRO A 196 29.46 -36.78 -12.28
CA PRO A 196 28.54 -37.45 -13.17
C PRO A 196 27.08 -37.02 -12.95
N LEU A 197 26.26 -37.20 -13.99
CA LEU A 197 24.82 -37.03 -13.92
C LEU A 197 24.23 -37.95 -12.85
N MET A 198 23.42 -37.37 -11.97
CA MET A 198 22.73 -38.07 -10.90
C MET A 198 21.26 -38.30 -11.28
N ASN A 199 20.72 -39.46 -10.93
CA ASN A 199 19.31 -39.81 -11.00
C ASN A 199 18.83 -40.18 -9.60
N TYR A 200 17.85 -39.46 -9.05
CA TYR A 200 17.36 -39.67 -7.67
C TYR A 200 18.50 -39.73 -6.62
N GLY A 201 19.52 -38.88 -6.77
CA GLY A 201 20.65 -38.80 -5.83
C GLY A 201 21.72 -39.88 -5.97
N SER A 202 21.63 -40.77 -6.96
CA SER A 202 22.66 -41.76 -7.29
C SER A 202 23.30 -41.48 -8.65
N VAL A 203 24.59 -41.82 -8.81
CA VAL A 203 25.28 -41.70 -10.10
C VAL A 203 24.56 -42.53 -11.15
N TYR A 204 24.17 -41.92 -12.26
CA TYR A 204 23.64 -42.62 -13.41
C TYR A 204 24.77 -43.26 -14.20
N SER A 205 24.75 -44.58 -14.29
CA SER A 205 25.64 -45.36 -15.14
C SER A 205 24.88 -46.47 -15.85
N ARG A 206 25.25 -46.72 -17.10
CA ARG A 206 24.73 -47.84 -17.89
C ARG A 206 25.85 -48.38 -18.77
N GLY A 207 26.12 -49.68 -18.67
CA GLY A 207 27.20 -50.31 -19.42
C GLY A 207 28.60 -49.80 -19.04
N GLY A 208 28.79 -49.29 -17.81
CA GLY A 208 30.06 -48.69 -17.36
C GLY A 208 30.24 -47.22 -17.76
N THR A 209 29.44 -46.71 -18.70
CA THR A 209 29.45 -45.29 -19.09
C THR A 209 28.76 -44.45 -18.01
N GLN A 210 29.38 -43.33 -17.63
CA GLN A 210 28.79 -42.31 -16.77
C GLN A 210 28.56 -41.05 -17.60
N ILE A 211 27.46 -40.34 -17.37
CA ILE A 211 27.10 -39.19 -18.23
C ILE A 211 27.65 -37.89 -17.64
N GLY A 212 28.32 -37.09 -18.46
CA GLY A 212 28.66 -35.69 -18.20
C GLY A 212 27.88 -34.76 -19.11
N ILE A 213 27.66 -33.52 -18.64
CA ILE A 213 27.05 -32.43 -19.42
C ILE A 213 28.00 -31.23 -19.39
N SER A 214 28.06 -30.47 -20.48
CA SER A 214 28.75 -29.17 -20.51
C SER A 214 27.96 -28.16 -21.31
N PHE A 215 28.08 -26.89 -20.93
CA PHE A 215 27.55 -25.75 -21.66
C PHE A 215 28.67 -24.79 -21.99
N ASP A 216 28.72 -24.34 -23.24
CA ASP A 216 29.54 -23.20 -23.65
C ASP A 216 28.57 -22.07 -24.01
N LEU A 217 28.30 -21.20 -23.05
CA LEU A 217 27.29 -20.16 -23.14
C LEU A 217 27.94 -18.85 -23.60
N GLY A 218 27.58 -18.36 -24.77
CA GLY A 218 28.00 -17.07 -25.28
C GLY A 218 27.32 -15.90 -24.55
N PRO A 219 27.72 -14.65 -24.85
CA PRO A 219 27.07 -13.47 -24.29
C PRO A 219 25.57 -13.45 -24.61
N ASN A 220 24.78 -12.95 -23.66
CA ASN A 220 23.35 -12.73 -23.80
C ASN A 220 23.10 -11.31 -24.34
N SER A 221 22.16 -11.17 -25.28
CA SER A 221 21.58 -9.89 -25.69
C SER A 221 20.08 -9.92 -25.43
N ASP A 222 19.54 -8.89 -24.78
CA ASP A 222 18.10 -8.71 -24.57
C ASP A 222 17.40 -9.86 -23.81
N GLY A 223 18.11 -10.53 -22.91
CA GLY A 223 17.56 -11.63 -22.10
C GLY A 223 17.68 -13.01 -22.76
N PHE A 224 18.10 -13.08 -24.01
CA PHE A 224 18.36 -14.33 -24.74
C PHE A 224 19.85 -14.50 -25.09
N GLY A 225 20.44 -15.61 -24.63
CA GLY A 225 21.77 -16.02 -25.03
C GLY A 225 21.77 -17.27 -25.89
N LYS A 226 22.88 -17.51 -26.59
CA LYS A 226 23.11 -18.69 -27.41
C LYS A 226 24.37 -19.40 -26.95
N GLY A 227 24.48 -20.70 -27.23
CA GLY A 227 25.65 -21.47 -26.88
C GLY A 227 25.63 -22.87 -27.48
N THR A 228 26.50 -23.73 -26.95
CA THR A 228 26.52 -25.16 -27.30
C THR A 228 26.36 -26.00 -26.04
N GLY A 229 25.37 -26.88 -26.03
CA GLY A 229 25.20 -27.92 -25.03
C GLY A 229 25.82 -29.23 -25.50
N ARG A 230 26.51 -29.94 -24.61
CA ARG A 230 27.11 -31.25 -24.91
C ARG A 230 26.76 -32.27 -23.85
N VAL A 231 26.58 -33.49 -24.30
CA VAL A 231 26.51 -34.70 -23.47
C VAL A 231 27.71 -35.54 -23.83
N TYR A 232 28.40 -36.10 -22.84
CA TYR A 232 29.58 -36.91 -23.07
C TYR A 232 29.71 -38.04 -22.05
N ASP A 233 30.55 -39.02 -22.36
CA ASP A 233 31.01 -39.99 -21.36
C ASP A 233 31.95 -39.27 -20.40
N PHE A 234 31.55 -39.14 -19.13
CA PHE A 234 32.29 -38.46 -18.08
C PHE A 234 33.74 -38.96 -17.96
N ASN A 235 33.96 -40.26 -18.19
CA ASN A 235 35.29 -40.89 -18.11
C ASN A 235 36.04 -40.85 -19.45
N LYS A 236 35.34 -40.59 -20.56
CA LYS A 236 35.93 -40.50 -21.92
C LYS A 236 35.30 -39.35 -22.72
N PRO A 237 35.63 -38.07 -22.43
CA PRO A 237 34.93 -36.91 -22.99
C PRO A 237 34.99 -36.74 -24.52
N SER A 238 35.85 -37.50 -25.22
CA SER A 238 35.87 -37.55 -26.68
C SER A 238 34.63 -38.24 -27.27
N VAL A 239 33.98 -39.14 -26.51
CA VAL A 239 32.69 -39.73 -26.86
C VAL A 239 31.60 -38.76 -26.42
N ARG A 240 31.05 -38.00 -27.38
CA ARG A 240 30.12 -36.91 -27.10
C ARG A 240 29.08 -36.70 -28.20
N ALA A 241 27.97 -36.07 -27.81
CA ALA A 241 26.98 -35.47 -28.68
C ALA A 241 26.87 -33.97 -28.35
N GLN A 242 26.53 -33.14 -29.34
CA GLN A 242 26.34 -31.72 -29.12
C GLN A 242 25.13 -31.20 -29.89
N SER A 243 24.59 -30.08 -29.42
CA SER A 243 23.52 -29.33 -30.06
C SER A 243 23.64 -27.87 -29.66
N ASP A 244 23.15 -26.98 -30.53
CA ASP A 244 23.02 -25.58 -30.21
C ASP A 244 21.98 -25.40 -29.11
N VAL A 245 22.24 -24.47 -28.20
CA VAL A 245 21.32 -24.12 -27.12
C VAL A 245 20.98 -22.64 -27.16
N THR A 246 19.78 -22.30 -26.73
CA THR A 246 19.45 -20.96 -26.25
C THR A 246 19.40 -20.98 -24.73
N TYR A 247 19.56 -19.81 -24.10
CA TYR A 247 19.28 -19.68 -22.68
C TYR A 247 18.66 -18.33 -22.32
N THR A 248 17.84 -18.34 -21.29
CA THR A 248 17.27 -17.13 -20.67
C THR A 248 17.61 -17.09 -19.19
N VAL A 249 17.75 -15.90 -18.62
CA VAL A 249 17.97 -15.71 -17.18
C VAL A 249 16.71 -15.10 -16.59
N ASN A 250 16.24 -15.64 -15.46
CA ASN A 250 15.06 -15.10 -14.78
C ASN A 250 15.31 -13.69 -14.22
N GLU A 251 14.24 -12.95 -13.95
CA GLU A 251 14.31 -11.52 -13.55
C GLU A 251 15.21 -11.25 -12.34
N ASN A 252 15.25 -12.18 -11.38
CA ASN A 252 16.10 -12.06 -10.19
C ASN A 252 17.56 -12.50 -10.41
N GLY A 253 17.93 -12.95 -11.60
CA GLY A 253 19.30 -13.34 -11.96
C GLY A 253 19.80 -14.66 -11.36
N SER A 254 18.95 -15.42 -10.65
CA SER A 254 19.37 -16.61 -9.90
C SER A 254 19.49 -17.88 -10.75
N LEU A 255 18.78 -17.93 -11.88
CA LEU A 255 18.62 -19.14 -12.67
C LEU A 255 18.66 -18.84 -14.18
N ALA A 256 19.48 -19.61 -14.89
CA ALA A 256 19.46 -19.70 -16.34
C ALA A 256 18.69 -20.95 -16.78
N THR A 257 17.72 -20.79 -17.67
CA THR A 257 17.06 -21.90 -18.37
C THR A 257 17.75 -22.11 -19.70
N VAL A 258 18.43 -23.24 -19.87
CA VAL A 258 19.12 -23.62 -21.11
C VAL A 258 18.23 -24.60 -21.89
N THR A 259 17.92 -24.27 -23.14
CA THR A 259 17.04 -25.04 -24.03
C THR A 259 17.82 -25.59 -25.20
N PHE A 260 17.73 -26.90 -25.43
CA PHE A 260 18.34 -27.54 -26.59
C PHE A 260 17.50 -27.34 -27.85
N LEU A 261 18.12 -26.82 -28.91
CA LEU A 261 17.45 -26.53 -30.18
C LEU A 261 17.33 -27.74 -31.11
N SER A 262 18.08 -28.81 -30.83
CA SER A 262 18.00 -30.06 -31.57
C SER A 262 18.36 -31.24 -30.69
N ARG A 263 18.12 -32.46 -31.20
CA ARG A 263 18.49 -33.68 -30.50
C ARG A 263 20.01 -33.82 -30.43
N ALA A 264 20.57 -33.97 -29.23
CA ALA A 264 21.96 -34.37 -29.02
C ALA A 264 22.02 -35.89 -28.72
N ARG A 265 22.49 -36.68 -29.70
CA ARG A 265 22.64 -38.14 -29.59
C ARG A 265 23.99 -38.60 -30.14
N ASN A 266 24.58 -39.59 -29.47
CA ASN A 266 25.71 -40.39 -29.93
C ASN A 266 25.39 -41.84 -29.57
N ASP A 267 25.59 -42.78 -30.49
CA ASP A 267 25.19 -44.18 -30.29
C ASP A 267 26.02 -44.92 -29.22
N ASP A 268 27.21 -44.40 -28.90
CA ASP A 268 28.05 -44.89 -27.80
C ASP A 268 27.62 -44.34 -26.43
N LEU A 269 26.63 -43.44 -26.37
CA LEU A 269 26.11 -42.89 -25.12
C LEU A 269 24.75 -43.50 -24.74
N PRO A 270 24.57 -43.97 -23.50
CA PRO A 270 23.30 -44.52 -23.03
C PRO A 270 22.24 -43.45 -22.70
N TRP A 271 22.44 -42.21 -23.16
CA TRP A 271 21.60 -41.06 -22.84
C TRP A 271 21.61 -40.06 -24.01
N TYR A 272 20.48 -39.42 -24.25
CA TYR A 272 20.32 -38.41 -25.30
C TYR A 272 19.43 -37.28 -24.79
N ILE A 273 19.55 -36.11 -25.42
CA ILE A 273 18.70 -34.94 -25.14
C ILE A 273 17.74 -34.77 -26.30
N THR A 274 16.46 -34.59 -26.00
CA THR A 274 15.45 -34.22 -27.00
C THR A 274 15.47 -32.73 -27.28
N GLU A 275 15.08 -32.33 -28.48
CA GLU A 275 14.77 -30.94 -28.79
C GLU A 275 13.74 -30.38 -27.80
N GLY A 276 13.91 -29.10 -27.42
CA GLY A 276 13.04 -28.42 -26.46
C GLY A 276 13.26 -28.82 -24.99
N THR A 277 14.21 -29.70 -24.68
CA THR A 277 14.52 -30.03 -23.29
C THR A 277 15.14 -28.85 -22.58
N ASN A 278 14.60 -28.51 -21.41
CA ASN A 278 15.04 -27.38 -20.59
C ASN A 278 15.86 -27.86 -19.38
N PHE A 279 16.97 -27.18 -19.14
CA PHE A 279 17.91 -27.40 -18.05
C PHE A 279 17.95 -26.12 -17.24
N SER A 280 17.77 -26.24 -15.94
CA SER A 280 17.81 -25.10 -15.01
C SER A 280 19.18 -25.08 -14.35
N LEU A 281 20.02 -24.11 -14.72
CA LEU A 281 21.37 -23.89 -14.20
C LEU A 281 21.35 -22.70 -13.23
N ASN A 282 21.79 -22.88 -11.99
CA ASN A 282 21.97 -21.76 -11.06
C ASN A 282 23.41 -21.21 -11.09
N SER A 283 23.65 -20.05 -10.47
CA SER A 283 24.96 -19.40 -10.42
C SER A 283 26.05 -20.22 -9.70
N GLU A 284 25.66 -21.20 -8.89
CA GLU A 284 26.57 -22.12 -8.21
C GLU A 284 26.95 -23.34 -9.06
N GLY A 285 26.45 -23.45 -10.29
CA GLY A 285 26.71 -24.59 -11.17
C GLY A 285 25.86 -25.83 -10.88
N ASN A 286 24.79 -25.73 -10.07
CA ASN A 286 23.83 -26.82 -9.94
C ASN A 286 22.89 -26.79 -11.16
N VAL A 287 22.74 -27.94 -11.81
CA VAL A 287 21.80 -28.12 -12.92
C VAL A 287 20.75 -29.15 -12.55
N SER A 288 19.48 -28.80 -12.79
CA SER A 288 18.36 -29.73 -12.76
C SER A 288 17.72 -29.88 -14.13
N ILE A 289 17.35 -31.09 -14.49
CA ILE A 289 16.67 -31.40 -15.76
C ILE A 289 15.22 -31.77 -15.43
N GLY A 290 14.27 -31.06 -16.06
CA GLY A 290 12.84 -31.31 -15.85
C GLY A 290 12.38 -32.67 -16.39
N GLY A 291 11.23 -33.16 -15.89
CA GLY A 291 10.61 -34.41 -16.30
C GLY A 291 10.11 -35.25 -15.13
N SER A 292 9.62 -36.47 -15.42
CA SER A 292 9.14 -37.41 -14.40
C SER A 292 10.24 -38.04 -13.54
N ARG A 293 11.51 -37.81 -13.89
CA ARG A 293 12.69 -38.28 -13.17
C ARG A 293 13.48 -37.08 -12.67
N ARG A 294 14.00 -37.17 -11.45
CA ARG A 294 14.83 -36.11 -10.86
C ARG A 294 16.28 -36.31 -11.28
N TRP A 295 16.70 -35.58 -12.31
CA TRP A 295 18.07 -35.55 -12.77
C TRP A 295 18.78 -34.30 -12.29
N THR A 296 19.98 -34.46 -11.77
CA THR A 296 20.81 -33.33 -11.31
C THR A 296 22.28 -33.54 -11.67
N ILE A 297 22.99 -32.47 -11.95
CA ILE A 297 24.45 -32.53 -12.16
C ILE A 297 25.11 -31.27 -11.58
N LYS A 298 26.27 -31.43 -10.96
CA LYS A 298 27.11 -30.32 -10.50
C LYS A 298 28.09 -29.96 -11.60
N MET A 299 28.20 -28.67 -11.88
CA MET A 299 29.10 -28.10 -12.87
C MET A 299 30.05 -27.12 -12.20
N SER A 300 31.21 -26.93 -12.83
CA SER A 300 32.16 -25.87 -12.55
C SER A 300 32.44 -25.09 -13.83
N LYS A 301 32.68 -23.79 -13.66
CA LYS A 301 33.08 -22.88 -14.74
C LYS A 301 34.59 -22.88 -14.93
#